data_AF-A0A6J1W4J1-F1
#
_entry.id   AF-A0A6J1W4J1-F1
#
_cell.length_a   1.000
_cell.length_b   1.000
_cell.length_c   1.000
_cell.angle_alpha   90.00
_cell.angle_beta   90.00
_cell.angle_gamma   90.00
#
_symmetry.space_group_name_H-M   'P 1'
#
loop_
_entity.id
_entity.type
_entity.pdbx_description
1 polymer ?
#
loop_
_entity_poly.entity_id
_entity_poly.type
_entity_poly.pdbx_seq_one_letter_code
_entity_poly.pdbx_strand_id
1 'polypeptide(L)'
;MPEERFFYNVTSKSCQFFIDYGCSGSLNSYHSAKECEEACKKADICLLPPDCVPCKDKTQHWFYDPKNKRCKKLASGRCGGNANNFKTRAECQLRCHKR
;
A
#
# COMPACT_ATOMS: atom_id res chain seq x y z
N MET A 1 19.84 -17.37 -18.13
CA MET A 1 20.25 -15.95 -18.18
C MET A 1 19.65 -15.28 -16.96
N PRO A 2 20.36 -14.41 -16.23
CA PRO A 2 19.77 -13.66 -15.12
C PRO A 2 18.60 -12.81 -15.62
N GLU A 3 17.45 -12.90 -14.95
CA GLU A 3 16.26 -12.11 -15.28
C GLU A 3 15.99 -11.04 -14.22
N GLU A 4 15.60 -9.85 -14.65
CA GLU A 4 15.10 -8.81 -13.77
C GLU A 4 13.68 -9.15 -13.32
N ARG A 5 13.49 -9.30 -12.02
CA ARG A 5 12.18 -9.53 -11.39
C ARG A 5 11.93 -8.55 -10.27
N PHE A 6 10.68 -8.42 -9.86
CA PHE A 6 10.22 -7.50 -8.82
C PHE A 6 9.63 -8.28 -7.66
N PHE A 7 9.87 -7.81 -6.44
CA PHE A 7 9.24 -8.33 -5.22
C PHE A 7 8.70 -7.16 -4.40
N TYR A 8 7.60 -7.39 -3.68
CA TYR A 8 7.07 -6.38 -2.79
C TYR A 8 7.80 -6.41 -1.45
N ASN A 9 8.48 -5.31 -1.11
CA ASN A 9 9.14 -5.13 0.17
C ASN A 9 8.16 -4.45 1.15
N VAL A 10 7.71 -5.19 2.17
CA VAL A 10 6.77 -4.67 3.19
C VAL A 10 7.39 -3.62 4.10
N THR A 11 8.71 -3.66 4.32
CA THR A 11 9.44 -2.70 5.16
C THR A 11 9.56 -1.36 4.45
N SER A 12 9.90 -1.40 3.16
CA SER A 12 10.00 -0.20 2.32
C SER A 12 8.66 0.22 1.69
N LYS A 13 7.62 -0.62 1.82
CA LYS A 13 6.29 -0.46 1.20
C LYS A 13 6.36 -0.18 -0.30
N SER A 14 7.30 -0.81 -0.98
CA SER A 14 7.58 -0.57 -2.39
C SER A 14 7.99 -1.86 -3.10
N CYS A 15 7.68 -1.93 -4.39
CA CYS A 15 8.16 -2.99 -5.26
C CYS A 15 9.61 -2.71 -5.62
N GLN A 16 10.51 -3.58 -5.18
CA GLN A 16 11.95 -3.51 -5.47
C GLN A 16 12.30 -4.59 -6.48
N PHE A 17 13.31 -4.33 -7.32
CA PHE A 17 13.79 -5.34 -8.26
C PHE A 17 14.88 -6.21 -7.64
N PHE A 18 15.00 -7.43 -8.14
CA PHE A 18 16.07 -8.36 -7.84
C PHE A 18 16.40 -9.16 -9.11
N ILE A 19 17.59 -9.74 -9.14
CA ILE A 19 18.02 -10.58 -10.26
C ILE A 19 17.72 -12.04 -9.91
N ASP A 20 16.81 -12.66 -10.66
CA ASP A 20 16.50 -14.08 -10.54
C ASP A 20 17.49 -14.91 -11.38
N TYR A 21 18.10 -15.90 -10.72
CA TYR A 21 19.03 -16.85 -11.33
C TYR A 21 18.38 -18.22 -11.59
N GLY A 22 17.04 -18.32 -11.52
CA GLY A 22 16.28 -19.52 -11.85
C GLY A 22 15.85 -20.37 -10.65
N CYS A 23 15.88 -19.81 -9.43
CA CYS A 23 15.51 -20.50 -8.19
C CYS A 23 14.35 -19.83 -7.43
N SER A 24 13.62 -18.92 -8.08
CA SER A 24 12.52 -18.18 -7.45
C SER A 24 11.28 -19.05 -7.20
N GLY A 25 11.28 -19.76 -6.07
CA GLY A 25 10.11 -20.47 -5.52
C GLY A 25 9.21 -19.61 -4.63
N SER A 26 9.43 -18.29 -4.59
CA SER A 26 8.64 -17.36 -3.78
C SER A 26 7.47 -16.77 -4.59
N LEU A 27 6.26 -16.83 -4.03
CA LEU A 27 5.04 -16.23 -4.60
C LEU A 27 5.10 -14.69 -4.71
N ASN A 28 6.14 -14.05 -4.17
CA ASN A 28 6.37 -12.60 -4.22
C ASN A 28 7.42 -12.24 -5.30
N SER A 29 7.34 -12.86 -6.47
CA SER A 29 8.22 -12.61 -7.62
C SER A 29 7.37 -12.30 -8.85
N TYR A 30 7.56 -11.11 -9.41
CA TYR A 30 6.78 -10.56 -10.52
C TYR A 30 7.70 -10.11 -11.65
N HIS A 31 7.23 -10.07 -12.90
CA HIS A 31 8.05 -9.66 -14.04
C HIS A 31 8.02 -8.13 -14.25
N SER A 32 7.08 -7.42 -13.63
CA SER A 32 7.01 -5.96 -13.73
C SER A 32 6.71 -5.28 -12.40
N ALA A 33 7.21 -4.06 -12.23
CA ALA A 33 6.87 -3.20 -11.09
C ALA A 33 5.36 -2.98 -10.98
N LYS A 34 4.67 -2.79 -12.13
CA LYS A 34 3.22 -2.57 -12.17
C LYS A 34 2.44 -3.80 -11.68
N GLU A 35 2.84 -4.99 -12.09
CA GLU A 35 2.21 -6.24 -11.66
C GLU A 35 2.47 -6.52 -10.17
N CYS A 36 3.69 -6.28 -9.69
CA CYS A 36 4.01 -6.32 -8.27
C CYS A 36 3.15 -5.33 -7.47
N GLU A 37 2.99 -4.10 -7.96
CA GLU A 37 2.15 -3.10 -7.34
C GLU A 37 0.66 -3.49 -7.39
N GLU A 38 0.17 -4.08 -8.48
CA GLU A 38 -1.23 -4.49 -8.61
C GLU A 38 -1.57 -5.70 -7.74
N ALA A 39 -0.65 -6.68 -7.68
CA ALA A 39 -0.75 -7.82 -6.78
C ALA A 39 -0.67 -7.37 -5.32
N CYS A 40 0.19 -6.40 -4.99
CA CYS A 40 0.20 -5.83 -3.65
C CYS A 40 -0.96 -4.86 -3.39
N LYS A 41 -1.51 -4.15 -4.39
CA LYS A 41 -2.75 -3.38 -4.25
C LYS A 41 -3.95 -4.29 -3.98
N LYS A 42 -3.88 -5.56 -4.43
CA LYS A 42 -4.80 -6.63 -4.01
C LYS A 42 -4.54 -7.14 -2.59
N ALA A 43 -3.33 -7.02 -2.05
CA ALA A 43 -3.11 -7.16 -0.61
C ALA A 43 -3.82 -5.97 0.06
N ASP A 44 -5.03 -6.26 0.54
CA ASP A 44 -6.08 -5.30 0.84
C ASP A 44 -5.53 -4.06 1.58
N ILE A 45 -5.35 -2.97 0.83
CA ILE A 45 -4.81 -1.70 1.34
C ILE A 45 -5.60 -1.24 2.58
N CYS A 46 -6.88 -1.60 2.59
CA CYS A 46 -7.86 -1.36 3.61
C CYS A 46 -7.55 -2.09 4.93
N LEU A 47 -6.74 -3.15 4.89
CA LEU A 47 -6.31 -3.89 6.07
C LEU A 47 -4.98 -3.36 6.65
N LEU A 48 -4.27 -2.48 5.94
CA LEU A 48 -3.04 -1.91 6.47
C LEU A 48 -3.36 -1.01 7.68
N PRO A 49 -2.52 -1.03 8.74
CA PRO A 49 -2.70 -0.11 9.86
C PRO A 49 -2.53 1.33 9.37
N PRO A 50 -3.23 2.33 9.94
CA PRO A 50 -2.96 3.73 9.61
C PRO A 50 -1.53 4.09 9.97
N ASP A 51 -0.81 4.64 9.01
CA ASP A 51 0.50 5.22 9.28
C ASP A 51 0.33 6.71 9.62
N CYS A 52 1.12 7.21 10.56
CA CYS A 52 0.97 8.54 11.15
C CYS A 52 2.31 9.29 11.09
N VAL A 53 2.89 9.41 9.89
CA VAL A 53 4.16 10.12 9.72
C VAL A 53 3.94 11.63 9.87
N PRO A 54 4.74 12.35 10.69
CA PRO A 54 4.66 13.80 10.80
C PRO A 54 4.99 14.46 9.46
N CYS A 55 4.26 15.50 9.10
CA CYS A 55 4.58 16.30 7.91
C CYS A 55 4.18 17.77 8.11
N LYS A 56 4.76 18.64 7.27
CA LYS A 56 4.43 20.09 7.27
C LYS A 56 3.12 20.41 6.54
N ASP A 57 2.58 19.44 5.81
CA ASP A 57 1.33 19.59 5.09
C ASP A 57 0.15 19.61 6.07
N LYS A 58 -0.77 20.56 5.86
CA LYS A 58 -2.00 20.69 6.65
C LYS A 58 -3.18 19.93 6.04
N THR A 59 -2.94 19.18 4.96
CA THR A 59 -3.96 18.40 4.26
C THR A 59 -4.51 17.32 5.18
N GLN A 60 -5.84 17.31 5.29
CA GLN A 60 -6.56 16.29 6.03
C GLN A 60 -6.55 14.98 5.25
N HIS A 61 -5.89 13.97 5.80
CA HIS A 61 -5.85 12.63 5.22
C HIS A 61 -6.85 11.68 5.90
N TRP A 62 -7.21 10.60 5.20
CA TRP A 62 -8.19 9.59 5.63
C TRP A 62 -7.61 8.18 5.52
N PHE A 63 -8.03 7.27 6.39
CA PHE A 63 -7.65 5.86 6.36
C PHE A 63 -8.88 4.99 6.62
N TYR A 64 -8.87 3.75 6.13
CA TYR A 64 -9.91 2.78 6.42
C TYR A 64 -9.59 2.03 7.72
N ASP A 65 -10.55 2.01 8.64
CA ASP A 65 -10.50 1.22 9.86
C ASP A 65 -11.32 -0.06 9.67
N PRO A 66 -10.67 -1.23 9.51
CA PRO A 66 -11.37 -2.50 9.28
C PRO A 66 -12.13 -2.99 10.52
N LYS A 67 -11.71 -2.60 11.74
CA LYS A 67 -12.42 -2.97 12.99
C LYS A 67 -13.79 -2.29 13.04
N ASN A 68 -13.84 -1.03 12.63
CA ASN A 68 -15.06 -0.23 12.65
C ASN A 68 -15.76 -0.16 11.28
N LYS A 69 -15.22 -0.85 10.28
CA LYS A 69 -15.64 -0.85 8.86
C LYS A 69 -15.94 0.56 8.32
N ARG A 70 -15.08 1.53 8.64
CA ARG A 70 -15.33 2.94 8.29
C ARG A 70 -14.04 3.70 8.01
N CYS A 71 -14.15 4.68 7.11
CA CYS A 71 -13.07 5.63 6.86
C CYS A 71 -13.01 6.69 7.98
N LYS A 72 -11.84 6.85 8.59
CA LYS A 72 -11.54 7.80 9.66
C LYS A 72 -10.50 8.82 9.20
N LYS A 73 -10.48 9.97 9.86
CA LYS A 73 -9.50 11.04 9.62
C LYS A 73 -8.20 10.74 10.37
N LEU A 74 -7.07 10.99 9.73
CA LEU A 74 -5.77 11.09 10.38
C LEU A 74 -5.69 12.35 11.26
N ALA A 75 -4.83 12.33 12.27
CA ALA A 75 -4.60 13.51 13.11
C ALA A 75 -4.00 14.68 12.28
N SER A 76 -4.36 15.91 12.63
CA SER A 76 -3.83 17.10 11.97
C SER A 76 -2.31 17.14 12.01
N GLY A 77 -1.66 17.44 10.88
CA GLY A 77 -0.19 17.41 10.74
C GLY A 77 0.41 16.02 10.53
N ARG A 78 -0.43 15.00 10.25
CA ARG A 78 0.01 13.67 9.82
C ARG A 78 -0.38 13.45 8.36
N CYS A 79 0.58 13.04 7.55
CA CYS A 79 0.38 12.83 6.11
C CYS A 79 0.06 11.38 5.74
N GLY A 80 0.15 10.44 6.68
CA GLY A 80 0.24 9.03 6.31
C GLY A 80 1.65 8.62 5.90
N GLY A 81 1.82 7.34 5.62
CA GLY A 81 3.10 6.73 5.20
C GLY A 81 2.94 5.34 4.60
N ASN A 82 1.71 4.92 4.33
CA ASN A 82 1.41 3.71 3.57
C ASN A 82 0.21 3.95 2.65
N ALA A 83 -0.18 2.92 1.91
CA ALA A 83 -1.27 3.00 0.95
C ALA A 83 -2.66 3.17 1.59
N ASN A 84 -2.85 2.89 2.89
CA ASN A 84 -4.10 3.16 3.61
C ASN A 84 -4.21 4.65 3.98
N ASN A 85 -4.11 5.49 2.96
CA ASN A 85 -4.02 6.92 3.06
C ASN A 85 -4.68 7.55 1.83
N PHE A 86 -5.81 8.21 2.07
CA PHE A 86 -6.67 8.76 1.04
C PHE A 86 -6.87 10.25 1.28
N LYS A 87 -6.94 11.04 0.21
CA LYS A 87 -7.14 12.50 0.32
C LYS A 87 -8.57 12.86 0.68
N THR A 88 -9.52 11.99 0.35
CA THR A 88 -10.94 12.21 0.62
C THR A 88 -11.59 10.98 1.25
N ARG A 89 -12.64 11.21 2.03
CA ARG A 89 -13.48 10.14 2.57
C ARG A 89 -14.10 9.28 1.46
N ALA A 90 -14.55 9.93 0.38
CA ALA A 90 -15.20 9.26 -0.74
C ALA A 90 -14.24 8.28 -1.43
N GLU A 91 -12.98 8.67 -1.66
CA GLU A 91 -11.95 7.81 -2.23
C GLU A 91 -11.68 6.59 -1.32
N CYS A 92 -11.54 6.81 -0.02
CA CYS A 92 -11.38 5.73 0.95
C CYS A 92 -12.56 4.74 0.91
N GLN A 93 -13.80 5.26 0.89
CA GLN A 93 -15.00 4.41 0.82
C GLN A 93 -15.07 3.67 -0.52
N LEU A 94 -14.82 4.33 -1.63
CA LEU A 94 -14.83 3.69 -2.95
C LEU A 94 -13.83 2.54 -3.05
N ARG A 95 -12.66 2.71 -2.43
CA ARG A 95 -11.58 1.71 -2.44
C ARG A 95 -11.84 0.55 -1.49
N CYS A 96 -12.28 0.85 -0.26
CA CYS A 96 -12.29 -0.10 0.85
C CYS A 96 -13.67 -0.57 1.31
N HIS A 97 -14.71 0.16 0.93
CA HIS A 97 -16.09 -0.24 1.16
C HIS A 97 -16.61 -1.03 -0.05
N LYS A 98 -15.92 -2.11 -0.43
CA LYS A 98 -16.46 -3.05 -1.42
C LYS A 98 -17.65 -3.78 -0.80
N ARG A 99 -18.74 -3.82 -1.56
CA ARG A 99 -20.04 -4.36 -1.18
C ARG A 99 -20.00 -5.88 -1.06
#